data_AF-A0A841Z4Q9-F1
#
_entry.id   AF-A0A841Z4Q9-F1
#
_cell.length_a   1.000
_cell.length_b   1.000
_cell.length_c   1.000
_cell.angle_alpha   90.00
_cell.angle_beta   90.00
_cell.angle_gamma   90.00
#
_symmetry.space_group_name_H-M   'P 1'
#
loop_
_entity.id
_entity.type
_entity.pdbx_description
1 polymer ?
#
loop_
_entity_poly.entity_id
_entity_poly.type
_entity_poly.pdbx_seq_one_letter_code
_entity_poly.pdbx_strand_id
1 'polypeptide(L)'
;MTQNEKDREIMDTALEFVFSMGLEGLELDERISDAVLLANRLLTERENAEVIYRDSRAHSEFWTEDEIRGYKNHMKFTKGVWIPDREAE
;
A
#
# COMPACT_ATOMS: atom_id res chain seq x y z
N MET A 1 3.94 0.23 17.38
CA MET A 1 3.87 0.93 16.10
C MET A 1 4.11 -0.06 14.96
N THR A 2 3.13 -0.24 14.07
CA THR A 2 3.20 -1.11 12.89
C THR A 2 4.15 -0.51 11.83
N GLN A 3 4.54 -1.28 10.82
CA GLN A 3 5.36 -0.74 9.72
C GLN A 3 4.62 0.36 8.96
N ASN A 4 3.31 0.19 8.71
CA ASN A 4 2.50 1.21 8.04
C ASN A 4 2.44 2.51 8.85
N GLU A 5 2.30 2.43 10.19
CA GLU A 5 2.31 3.62 11.05
C GLU A 5 3.64 4.38 10.97
N LYS A 6 4.78 3.68 10.90
CA LYS A 6 6.10 4.30 10.71
C LYS A 6 6.24 4.93 9.32
N ASP A 7 5.82 4.20 8.29
CA ASP A 7 5.90 4.67 6.90
C ASP A 7 5.02 5.93 6.72
N ARG A 8 3.87 5.99 7.40
CA ARG A 8 2.96 7.13 7.40
C ARG A 8 3.55 8.36 8.09
N GLU A 9 4.17 8.20 9.26
CA GLU A 9 4.87 9.29 9.97
C GLU A 9 5.97 9.92 9.09
N ILE A 10 6.74 9.10 8.37
CA ILE A 10 7.77 9.58 7.44
C ILE A 10 7.13 10.34 6.27
N MET A 11 6.05 9.82 5.69
CA MET A 11 5.37 10.46 4.57
C MET A 11 4.70 11.78 4.96
N ASP A 12 4.10 11.85 6.15
CA ASP A 12 3.48 13.08 6.66
C ASP A 12 4.55 14.17 6.84
N THR A 13 5.70 13.82 7.40
CA THR A 13 6.85 14.74 7.52
C THR A 13 7.35 15.21 6.14
N ALA A 14 7.44 14.30 5.17
CA ALA A 14 7.88 14.66 3.82
C ALA A 14 6.89 15.58 3.11
N LEU A 15 5.58 15.34 3.27
CA LEU A 15 4.53 16.19 2.72
C LEU A 15 4.53 17.58 3.36
N GLU A 16 4.65 17.66 4.68
CA GLU A 16 4.77 18.93 5.39
C GLU A 16 5.93 19.78 4.87
N PHE A 17 7.09 19.16 4.64
CA PHE A 17 8.25 19.83 4.06
C PHE A 17 7.99 20.36 2.64
N VAL A 18 7.36 19.55 1.78
CA VAL A 18 7.01 19.98 0.41
C VAL A 18 6.04 21.17 0.44
N PHE A 19 5.02 21.12 1.28
CA PHE A 19 4.05 22.21 1.39
C PHE A 19 4.65 23.46 2.03
N SER A 20 5.50 23.33 3.05
CA SER A 20 6.14 24.48 3.70
C SER A 20 7.08 25.22 2.75
N MET A 21 7.88 24.49 1.96
CA MET A 21 8.72 25.06 0.90
C MET A 21 7.90 25.91 -0.08
N GLY A 22 6.77 25.37 -0.55
CA GLY A 22 5.87 26.07 -1.47
C GLY A 22 5.24 27.33 -0.86
N LEU A 23 4.85 27.29 0.42
CA LEU A 23 4.28 28.43 1.14
C LEU A 23 5.32 29.53 1.41
N GLU A 24 6.57 29.15 1.67
CA GLU A 24 7.69 30.08 1.89
C GLU A 24 8.26 30.66 0.59
N GLY A 25 7.74 30.24 -0.57
CA GLY A 25 8.22 30.68 -1.88
C GLY A 25 9.61 30.15 -2.24
N LEU A 26 10.04 29.05 -1.59
CA LEU A 26 11.29 28.38 -1.87
C LEU A 26 11.10 27.42 -3.05
N GLU A 27 12.05 27.43 -3.99
CA GLU A 27 12.01 26.50 -5.13
C GLU A 27 12.42 25.10 -4.67
N LEU A 28 11.45 24.18 -4.66
CA LEU A 28 11.69 22.75 -4.61
C LEU A 28 11.78 22.22 -6.05
N ASP A 29 12.73 21.32 -6.32
CA ASP A 29 12.76 20.61 -7.59
C ASP A 29 11.43 19.86 -7.78
N GLU A 30 10.73 20.15 -8.89
CA GLU A 30 9.43 19.57 -9.22
C GLU A 30 9.44 18.05 -9.15
N ARG A 31 10.56 17.40 -9.54
CA ARG A 31 10.70 15.94 -9.51
C ARG A 31 10.75 15.39 -8.08
N ILE A 32 11.22 16.18 -7.11
CA ILE A 32 11.20 15.80 -5.70
C ILE A 32 9.77 15.87 -5.18
N SER A 33 9.04 16.94 -5.50
CA SER A 33 7.61 17.06 -5.17
C SER A 33 6.81 15.89 -5.72
N ASP A 34 6.97 15.58 -7.01
CA ASP A 34 6.29 14.48 -7.68
C ASP A 34 6.64 13.13 -7.05
N ALA A 35 7.91 12.89 -6.72
CA ALA A 35 8.33 11.66 -6.07
C ALA A 35 7.67 11.48 -4.70
N VAL A 36 7.55 12.54 -3.89
CA VAL A 36 6.88 12.49 -2.59
C VAL A 36 5.38 12.23 -2.75
N LEU A 37 4.73 12.89 -3.70
CA LEU A 37 3.30 12.69 -3.98
C LEU A 37 3.03 11.26 -4.48
N LEU A 38 3.88 10.73 -5.36
CA LEU A 38 3.79 9.35 -5.85
C LEU A 38 3.99 8.35 -4.71
N ALA A 39 4.99 8.56 -3.85
CA ALA A 39 5.23 7.71 -2.69
C ALA A 39 4.02 7.72 -1.72
N ASN A 40 3.40 8.88 -1.51
CA ASN A 40 2.19 8.99 -0.70
C ASN A 40 1.03 8.18 -1.29
N ARG A 41 0.80 8.28 -2.60
CA ARG A 41 -0.22 7.50 -3.30
C ARG A 41 0.02 5.99 -3.14
N LEU A 42 1.23 5.53 -3.38
CA LEU A 42 1.60 4.11 -3.23
C LEU A 42 1.42 3.61 -1.79
N LEU A 43 1.73 4.44 -0.78
CA LEU A 43 1.52 4.07 0.62
C LEU A 43 0.02 3.94 0.93
N THR A 44 -0.80 4.87 0.44
CA THR A 44 -2.26 4.80 0.58
C THR A 44 -2.84 3.57 -0.12
N GLU A 45 -2.37 3.24 -1.32
CA GLU A 45 -2.77 2.01 -2.02
C GLU A 45 -2.39 0.76 -1.22
N ARG A 46 -1.18 0.73 -0.64
CA ARG A 46 -0.71 -0.36 0.22
C ARG A 46 -1.52 -0.49 1.51
N GLU A 47 -1.93 0.61 2.13
CA GLU A 47 -2.77 0.58 3.35
C GLU A 47 -4.18 0.06 3.08
N ASN A 48 -4.71 0.30 1.88
CA ASN A 48 -5.98 -0.26 1.42
C ASN A 48 -5.85 -1.68 0.88
N ALA A 49 -4.64 -2.22 0.82
CA ALA A 49 -4.40 -3.51 0.22
C ALA A 49 -4.85 -4.64 1.15
N GLU A 50 -5.52 -5.63 0.55
CA GLU A 50 -6.04 -6.78 1.24
C GLU A 50 -5.01 -7.92 1.21
N VAL A 51 -4.93 -8.65 2.32
CA VAL A 51 -4.13 -9.87 2.39
C VAL A 51 -4.90 -10.99 1.70
N ILE A 52 -4.30 -11.53 0.65
CA ILE A 52 -4.87 -12.62 -0.14
C ILE A 52 -3.97 -13.85 -0.13
N TYR A 53 -4.56 -14.98 -0.45
CA TYR A 53 -3.92 -16.29 -0.51
C TYR A 53 -4.25 -16.97 -1.82
N ARG A 54 -3.23 -17.54 -2.45
CA ARG A 54 -3.37 -18.33 -3.67
C ARG A 54 -2.91 -19.77 -3.39
N ASP A 55 -3.70 -20.77 -3.75
CA ASP A 55 -3.23 -22.15 -3.74
C ASP A 55 -2.22 -22.38 -4.87
N SER A 56 -1.10 -22.99 -4.50
CA SER A 56 0.00 -23.34 -5.40
C SER A 56 -0.35 -24.37 -6.49
N ARG A 57 -1.51 -25.05 -6.41
CA ARG A 57 -1.73 -26.29 -7.17
C ARG A 57 -2.81 -26.30 -8.25
N ALA A 58 -3.85 -25.46 -8.24
CA ALA A 58 -4.87 -25.56 -9.30
C ALA A 58 -5.80 -24.37 -9.49
N HIS A 59 -5.90 -23.44 -8.53
CA HIS A 59 -6.90 -22.38 -8.59
C HIS A 59 -6.26 -21.03 -8.95
N SER A 60 -6.83 -20.35 -9.96
CA SER A 60 -6.48 -18.97 -10.30
C SER A 60 -7.10 -17.94 -9.36
N GLU A 61 -7.95 -18.39 -8.44
CA GLU A 61 -8.70 -17.55 -7.52
C GLU A 61 -7.83 -17.14 -6.33
N PHE A 62 -8.06 -15.91 -5.89
CA PHE A 62 -7.48 -15.36 -4.67
C PHE A 62 -8.53 -15.45 -3.56
N TRP A 63 -8.09 -15.88 -2.38
CA TRP A 63 -8.96 -16.02 -1.22
C TRP A 63 -8.45 -15.16 -0.07
N THR A 64 -9.37 -14.65 0.72
CA THR A 64 -9.10 -13.96 1.98
C THR A 64 -8.63 -14.92 3.07
N GLU A 65 -8.07 -14.37 4.13
CA GLU A 65 -7.64 -15.11 5.33
C GLU A 65 -8.76 -15.97 5.95
N ASP A 66 -10.00 -15.47 5.91
CA ASP A 66 -11.16 -16.15 6.48
C ASP A 66 -11.62 -17.33 5.61
N GLU A 67 -11.60 -17.17 4.29
CA GLU A 67 -11.97 -18.21 3.33
C GLU A 67 -11.02 -19.42 3.39
N ILE A 68 -9.71 -19.18 3.61
CA ILE A 68 -8.74 -20.28 3.70
C ILE A 68 -8.65 -20.91 5.09
N ARG A 69 -9.32 -20.37 6.12
CA ARG A 69 -9.13 -20.76 7.53
C ARG A 69 -9.33 -22.27 7.75
N GLY A 70 -10.31 -22.88 7.09
CA GLY A 70 -10.58 -24.33 7.17
C GLY A 70 -9.62 -25.22 6.37
N TYR A 71 -8.85 -24.63 5.44
CA TYR A 71 -8.01 -25.34 4.49
C TYR A 71 -6.51 -25.21 4.76
N LYS A 72 -6.11 -24.31 5.68
CA LYS A 72 -4.71 -24.01 6.03
C LYS A 72 -3.86 -25.23 6.39
N ASN A 73 -4.46 -26.27 6.97
CA ASN A 73 -3.75 -27.48 7.36
C ASN A 73 -3.63 -28.52 6.23
N HIS A 74 -4.35 -28.32 5.12
CA HIS A 74 -4.50 -29.31 4.04
C HIS A 74 -3.95 -28.83 2.70
N MET A 75 -3.76 -27.52 2.54
CA MET A 75 -3.28 -26.90 1.30
C MET A 75 -2.11 -25.94 1.58
N LYS A 76 -1.22 -25.80 0.59
CA LYS A 76 -0.11 -24.84 0.64
C LYS A 76 -0.52 -23.57 -0.09
N PHE A 77 -0.68 -22.49 0.67
CA PHE A 77 -1.02 -21.19 0.15
C PHE A 77 0.20 -20.28 0.04
N THR A 78 0.29 -19.52 -1.04
CA THR A 78 1.18 -18.38 -1.17
C THR A 78 0.43 -17.14 -0.71
N LYS A 79 0.97 -16.45 0.30
CA LYS A 79 0.46 -15.17 0.79
C LYS A 79 0.87 -14.06 -0.17
N GLY A 80 -0.08 -13.22 -0.55
CA GLY A 80 0.11 -12.06 -1.40
C GLY A 80 -0.62 -10.85 -0.84
N VAL A 81 -0.52 -9.76 -1.61
CA VAL A 81 -1.22 -8.50 -1.36
C VAL A 81 -2.02 -8.19 -2.61
N TRP A 82 -3.30 -7.92 -2.46
CA TRP A 82 -4.19 -7.48 -3.53
C TRP A 82 -4.55 -6.02 -3.28
N ILE A 83 -4.31 -5.18 -4.26
CA ILE A 83 -4.78 -3.80 -4.25
C ILE A 83 -6.04 -3.81 -5.12
N PRO A 84 -7.24 -3.64 -4.54
CA PRO A 84 -8.44 -3.50 -5.34
C PRO A 84 -8.29 -2.29 -6.24
N ASP A 85 -8.46 -2.49 -7.54
CA ASP A 85 -8.63 -1.36 -8.47
C ASP A 85 -9.99 -0.74 -8.17
N ARG A 86 -9.99 0.34 -7.39
CA ARG A 86 -11.19 1.11 -7.08
C ARG A 86 -11.41 2.25 -8.08
N GLU A 87 -10.84 2.19 -9.29
CA GLU A 87 -11.22 3.09 -10.39
C GLU A 87 -12.60 2.69 -10.96
N ALA A 88 -13.68 3.11 -10.26
CA ALA A 88 -14.94 3.63 -10.82
C ALA A 88 -16.08 3.54 -9.79
N GLU A 89 -16.14 4.49 -8.86
CA GLU A 89 -17.42 5.11 -8.44
C GLU A 89 -17.30 6.62 -8.55
#